data_AF-A0A1I4EGA9-F1
#
_entry.id   AF-A0A1I4EGA9-F1
#
_cell.length_a   1.000
_cell.length_b   1.000
_cell.length_c   1.000
_cell.angle_alpha   90.00
_cell.angle_beta   90.00
_cell.angle_gamma   90.00
#
_symmetry.space_group_name_H-M   'P 1'
#
loop_
_entity.id
_entity.type
_entity.pdbx_description
1 polymer ?
#
loop_
_entity_poly.entity_id
_entity_poly.type
_entity_poly.pdbx_seq_one_letter_code
_entity_poly.pdbx_strand_id
1 'polypeptide(L)'
;MPFTRRRALLAAVGLSTALGLSGCLSRNTSAVARTYDRARGTYERGPRQGRADSLTVDETVVVDDPDLEYLPRKDAVRFPSLMNRDDVVAYDTTPFGRWSQLQCAEAGLDPVWTVVSERLGGNTDGLGRGAASSFPGMVVELSHTTTVDSDGTVVSEPAVSFDEFLDITPASVTVTVALDRKTTTHTVPVNVIGGTYNPHNGGIRAGPEIVYNDTARPETAIRPDSVRGRASAITAESPALIHHSGVSFDGGEMTLRSWAEDECVDVARDVARGVVTERLGETGGVVWGTTADGVEVQLTSAVDQNGTAVSAPTHSVEEVLDETPRAVTVPIQVEGGDEKLAGREPTFTMPVRVQTRVSTASWT
;
A
#
# COMPACT_ATOMS: atom_id res chain seq x y z
N MET A 1 -3.22 75.74 -4.74
CA MET A 1 -2.57 75.97 -6.04
C MET A 1 -1.05 75.97 -5.84
N PRO A 2 -0.22 75.39 -6.71
CA PRO A 2 -0.26 74.09 -7.38
C PRO A 2 0.69 73.05 -6.74
N PHE A 3 0.44 71.78 -7.05
CA PHE A 3 1.29 70.62 -6.77
C PHE A 3 2.39 70.49 -7.83
N THR A 4 3.60 70.07 -7.44
CA THR A 4 4.58 69.49 -8.37
C THR A 4 4.96 68.09 -7.92
N ARG A 5 4.43 67.12 -8.66
CA ARG A 5 4.77 65.70 -8.63
C ARG A 5 6.18 65.48 -9.17
N ARG A 6 6.97 64.61 -8.52
CA ARG A 6 7.99 63.81 -9.22
C ARG A 6 7.68 62.34 -8.96
N ARG A 7 7.24 61.68 -10.04
CA ARG A 7 7.14 60.22 -10.17
C ARG A 7 8.55 59.72 -10.50
N ALA A 8 9.03 58.73 -9.76
CA ALA A 8 10.05 57.80 -10.24
C ALA A 8 9.39 56.42 -10.31
N LEU A 9 9.08 56.00 -11.53
CA LEU A 9 8.69 54.64 -11.88
C LEU A 9 9.99 53.86 -12.05
N LEU A 10 10.27 52.93 -11.14
CA LEU A 10 11.21 51.85 -11.38
C LEU A 10 10.38 50.63 -11.80
N ALA A 11 10.52 50.28 -13.07
CA ALA A 11 10.02 49.04 -13.65
C ALA A 11 10.91 47.90 -13.15
N ALA A 12 10.38 47.06 -12.27
CA ALA A 12 10.95 45.76 -11.97
C ALA A 12 10.47 44.78 -13.04
N VAL A 13 11.35 44.44 -13.99
CA VAL A 13 11.18 43.31 -14.89
C VAL A 13 11.47 42.05 -14.08
N GLY A 14 10.42 41.47 -13.50
CA GLY A 14 10.48 40.13 -12.92
C GLY A 14 10.49 39.12 -14.06
N LEU A 15 11.68 38.63 -14.42
CA LEU A 15 11.83 37.41 -15.21
C LEU A 15 11.37 36.24 -14.34
N SER A 16 10.10 35.87 -14.49
CA SER A 16 9.56 34.59 -14.02
C SER A 16 10.15 33.49 -14.88
N THR A 17 11.32 32.97 -14.51
CA THR A 17 11.79 31.67 -15.01
C THR A 17 10.87 30.61 -14.43
N ALA A 18 9.83 30.24 -15.18
CA ALA A 18 9.11 29.01 -14.97
C ALA A 18 10.09 27.86 -15.24
N LEU A 19 10.74 27.38 -14.18
CA LEU A 19 11.38 26.07 -14.20
C LEU A 19 10.24 25.07 -14.22
N GLY A 20 9.86 24.63 -15.42
CA GLY A 20 8.97 23.48 -15.57
C GLY A 20 9.69 22.26 -15.02
N LEU A 21 9.39 21.89 -13.78
CA LEU A 21 9.61 20.55 -13.27
C LEU A 21 8.65 19.60 -14.00
N SER A 22 8.86 19.40 -15.30
CA SER A 22 8.35 18.24 -16.04
C SER A 22 9.22 17.04 -15.66
N GLY A 23 9.24 16.71 -14.36
CA GLY A 23 9.80 15.49 -13.82
C GLY A 23 8.71 14.43 -13.82
N CYS A 24 9.00 13.29 -14.45
CA CYS A 24 8.10 12.17 -14.69
C CYS A 24 7.36 11.69 -13.43
N LEU A 25 6.15 12.20 -13.17
CA LEU A 25 5.23 11.67 -12.17
C LEU A 25 4.16 10.72 -12.74
N SER A 26 4.02 10.62 -14.07
CA SER A 26 3.11 9.65 -14.70
C SER A 26 3.89 8.53 -15.38
N ARG A 27 3.78 7.33 -14.80
CA ARG A 27 3.50 6.04 -15.50
C ARG A 27 3.60 4.79 -14.61
N ASN A 28 3.66 4.90 -13.27
CA ASN A 28 3.60 3.70 -12.40
C ASN A 28 3.07 3.94 -10.98
N THR A 29 2.10 4.84 -10.80
CA THR A 29 1.37 5.04 -9.53
C THR A 29 0.15 4.10 -9.39
N SER A 30 0.02 3.10 -10.26
CA SER A 30 -0.97 2.02 -10.15
C SER A 30 -0.56 1.07 -9.02
N ALA A 31 -1.23 1.17 -7.87
CA ALA A 31 -1.35 0.08 -6.89
C ALA A 31 -0.04 -0.54 -6.33
N VAL A 32 1.10 0.14 -6.46
CA VAL A 32 2.31 -0.19 -5.71
C VAL A 32 2.69 1.02 -4.85
N ALA A 33 1.80 1.36 -3.91
CA ALA A 33 2.33 1.61 -2.57
C ALA A 33 3.14 0.36 -2.26
N ARG A 34 4.45 0.40 -2.57
CA ARG A 34 5.37 -0.65 -2.17
C ARG A 34 5.27 -0.63 -0.66
N THR A 35 4.44 -1.51 -0.12
CA THR A 35 4.75 -2.28 1.07
C THR A 35 6.14 -2.83 0.80
N TYR A 36 7.15 -1.99 1.01
CA TYR A 36 8.46 -2.47 1.35
C TYR A 36 8.21 -3.46 2.47
N ASP A 37 8.68 -4.65 2.19
CA ASP A 37 8.11 -5.88 2.67
C ASP A 37 8.24 -5.98 4.18
N ARG A 38 7.22 -5.47 4.89
CA ARG A 38 7.08 -5.59 6.34
C ARG A 38 7.14 -7.05 6.78
N ALA A 39 6.92 -8.00 5.86
CA ALA A 39 6.92 -9.43 6.10
C ALA A 39 8.29 -10.12 5.85
N ARG A 40 9.28 -9.46 5.23
CA ARG A 40 10.57 -10.13 4.87
C ARG A 40 11.74 -9.84 5.81
N GLY A 41 11.65 -8.84 6.67
CA GLY A 41 12.70 -8.54 7.66
C GLY A 41 12.11 -8.25 9.03
N THR A 42 12.64 -8.87 10.08
CA THR A 42 12.36 -8.44 11.44
C THR A 42 12.94 -7.05 11.64
N TYR A 43 12.09 -6.04 11.83
CA TYR A 43 12.54 -4.74 12.33
C TYR A 43 13.10 -4.95 13.74
N GLU A 44 14.42 -5.10 13.83
CA GLU A 44 15.10 -5.10 15.11
C GLU A 44 14.95 -3.74 15.79
N ARG A 45 14.79 -2.68 14.98
CA ARG A 45 14.58 -1.30 15.44
C ARG A 45 13.30 -0.78 14.79
N GLY A 46 12.23 -0.77 15.58
CA GLY A 46 10.94 -0.22 15.16
C GLY A 46 11.04 1.26 14.72
N PRO A 47 9.98 1.80 14.09
CA PRO A 47 9.99 3.13 13.51
C PRO A 47 10.30 4.19 14.57
N ARG A 48 11.30 5.03 14.30
CA ARG A 48 11.68 6.18 15.12
C ARG A 48 11.68 7.44 14.27
N GLN A 49 11.07 8.51 14.78
CA GLN A 49 11.04 9.78 14.07
C GLN A 49 12.46 10.35 13.94
N GLY A 50 12.76 10.98 12.80
CA GLY A 50 13.98 11.77 12.61
C GLY A 50 14.11 12.87 13.65
N ARG A 51 15.35 13.32 13.91
CA ARG A 51 15.66 14.29 14.97
C ARG A 51 16.19 15.62 14.46
N ALA A 52 16.48 15.73 13.16
CA ALA A 52 16.88 16.99 12.56
C ALA A 52 15.67 17.92 12.37
N ASP A 53 15.96 19.20 12.07
CA ASP A 53 14.94 20.20 11.79
C ASP A 53 13.98 19.75 10.69
N SER A 54 12.69 20.04 10.90
CA SER A 54 11.64 19.78 9.92
C SER A 54 11.90 20.51 8.60
N LEU A 55 11.52 19.88 7.51
CA LEU A 55 11.62 20.41 6.17
C LEU A 55 10.30 21.05 5.73
N THR A 56 10.37 22.16 5.00
CA THR A 56 9.23 22.74 4.29
C THR A 56 9.55 22.77 2.80
N VAL A 57 8.64 22.23 1.99
CA VAL A 57 8.73 22.32 0.53
C VAL A 57 7.94 23.56 0.10
N ASP A 58 8.65 24.58 -0.37
CA ASP A 58 8.05 25.86 -0.75
C ASP A 58 7.19 25.75 -2.02
N GLU A 59 7.51 24.81 -2.89
CA GLU A 59 6.79 24.60 -4.15
C GLU A 59 5.52 23.79 -3.93
N THR A 60 4.43 24.21 -4.59
CA THR A 60 3.20 23.44 -4.64
C THR A 60 3.31 22.37 -5.71
N VAL A 61 3.20 21.11 -5.31
CA VAL A 61 3.22 19.98 -6.26
C VAL A 61 1.86 19.89 -6.93
N VAL A 62 1.81 20.24 -8.21
CA VAL A 62 0.61 20.12 -9.04
C VAL A 62 0.56 18.72 -9.64
N VAL A 63 -0.47 17.96 -9.29
CA VAL A 63 -0.72 16.64 -9.87
C VAL A 63 -1.50 16.84 -11.17
N ASP A 64 -0.79 16.67 -12.29
CA ASP A 64 -1.33 16.77 -13.65
C ASP A 64 -1.36 15.36 -14.28
N ASP A 65 -2.29 14.54 -13.79
CA ASP A 65 -2.54 13.19 -14.33
C ASP A 65 -3.95 13.16 -14.93
N PRO A 66 -4.09 12.92 -16.25
CA PRO A 66 -5.39 12.96 -16.93
C PRO A 66 -6.35 11.86 -16.48
N ASP A 67 -5.85 10.79 -15.84
CA ASP A 67 -6.68 9.69 -15.36
C ASP A 67 -7.17 9.92 -13.91
N LEU A 68 -6.68 10.97 -13.24
CA LEU A 68 -7.17 11.41 -11.95
C LEU A 68 -8.23 12.50 -12.10
N GLU A 69 -9.35 12.33 -11.41
CA GLU A 69 -10.43 13.34 -11.39
C GLU A 69 -10.85 13.61 -9.94
N TYR A 70 -10.81 14.87 -9.52
CA TYR A 70 -11.43 15.26 -8.26
C TYR A 70 -12.96 15.36 -8.43
N LEU A 71 -13.71 14.69 -7.56
CA LEU A 71 -15.17 14.63 -7.54
C LEU A 71 -15.73 15.54 -6.43
N PRO A 72 -16.13 16.79 -6.71
CA PRO A 72 -16.43 17.78 -5.67
C PRO A 72 -17.62 17.40 -4.79
N ARG A 73 -18.59 16.67 -5.33
CA ARG A 73 -19.79 16.24 -4.60
C ARG A 73 -19.51 15.20 -3.51
N LYS A 74 -18.46 14.39 -3.68
CA LYS A 74 -18.09 13.31 -2.76
C LYS A 74 -16.86 13.63 -1.92
N ASP A 75 -16.21 14.77 -2.19
CA ASP A 75 -14.88 15.08 -1.68
C ASP A 75 -13.89 13.90 -1.83
N ALA A 76 -13.82 13.37 -3.04
CA ALA A 76 -13.07 12.16 -3.37
C ALA A 76 -12.29 12.34 -4.67
N VAL A 77 -11.26 11.53 -4.85
CA VAL A 77 -10.49 11.42 -6.10
C VAL A 77 -10.85 10.09 -6.76
N ARG A 78 -11.23 10.14 -8.04
CA ARG A 78 -11.37 8.97 -8.89
C ARG A 78 -9.99 8.64 -9.48
N PHE A 79 -9.59 7.38 -9.43
CA PHE A 79 -8.31 6.91 -9.96
C PHE A 79 -8.47 5.54 -10.64
N PRO A 80 -7.60 5.19 -11.61
CA PRO A 80 -7.58 3.85 -12.21
C PRO A 80 -7.23 2.80 -11.16
N SER A 81 -8.15 1.88 -10.88
CA SER A 81 -7.88 0.76 -9.96
C SER A 81 -7.47 -0.51 -10.69
N LEU A 82 -7.82 -0.61 -11.97
CA LEU A 82 -7.42 -1.71 -12.84
C LEU A 82 -7.03 -1.17 -14.22
N MET A 83 -5.81 -1.47 -14.64
CA MET A 83 -5.31 -1.17 -15.97
C MET A 83 -5.10 -2.44 -16.79
N ASN A 84 -5.30 -2.36 -18.10
CA ASN A 84 -4.90 -3.37 -19.06
C ASN A 84 -3.97 -2.72 -20.10
N ARG A 85 -2.67 -2.96 -19.95
CA ARG A 85 -1.62 -2.23 -20.68
C ARG A 85 -1.76 -0.72 -20.47
N ASP A 86 -2.32 0.00 -21.44
CA ASP A 86 -2.51 1.45 -21.42
C ASP A 86 -3.99 1.86 -21.25
N ASP A 87 -4.93 0.91 -21.20
CA ASP A 87 -6.35 1.19 -21.06
C ASP A 87 -6.84 1.03 -19.61
N VAL A 88 -7.57 2.02 -19.11
CA VAL A 88 -8.23 1.92 -17.80
C VAL A 88 -9.45 1.00 -17.91
N VAL A 89 -9.41 -0.13 -17.20
CA VAL A 89 -10.49 -1.12 -17.17
C VAL A 89 -11.52 -0.79 -16.10
N ALA A 90 -11.07 -0.29 -14.95
CA ALA A 90 -11.93 0.09 -13.84
C ALA A 90 -11.35 1.29 -13.08
N TYR A 91 -12.27 2.07 -12.51
CA TYR A 91 -11.96 3.18 -11.63
C TYR A 91 -12.48 2.89 -10.23
N ASP A 92 -11.71 3.28 -9.22
CA ASP A 92 -12.17 3.39 -7.84
C ASP A 92 -12.15 4.84 -7.38
N THR A 93 -12.63 5.06 -6.16
CA THR A 93 -12.60 6.38 -5.51
C THR A 93 -11.98 6.29 -4.13
N THR A 94 -11.19 7.30 -3.77
CA THR A 94 -10.62 7.47 -2.42
C THR A 94 -10.97 8.85 -1.87
N PRO A 95 -11.26 9.02 -0.57
CA PRO A 95 -11.49 10.34 0.01
C PRO A 95 -10.31 11.28 -0.25
N PHE A 96 -10.58 12.54 -0.60
CA PHE A 96 -9.54 13.51 -0.96
C PHE A 96 -8.54 13.74 0.19
N GLY A 97 -9.00 13.74 1.43
CA GLY A 97 -8.12 13.82 2.61
C GLY A 97 -7.08 12.69 2.66
N ARG A 98 -7.49 11.45 2.36
CA ARG A 98 -6.59 10.29 2.34
C ARG A 98 -5.64 10.33 1.14
N TRP A 99 -6.19 10.60 -0.05
CA TRP A 99 -5.40 10.75 -1.27
C TRP A 99 -4.32 11.83 -1.11
N SER A 100 -4.69 12.99 -0.60
CA SER A 100 -3.76 14.11 -0.45
C SER A 100 -2.69 13.87 0.61
N GLN A 101 -2.98 13.13 1.68
CA GLN A 101 -1.95 12.71 2.65
C GLN A 101 -0.92 11.78 2.00
N LEU A 102 -1.36 10.82 1.19
CA LEU A 102 -0.46 9.94 0.42
C LEU A 102 0.39 10.77 -0.55
N GLN A 103 -0.24 11.66 -1.32
CA GLN A 103 0.48 12.50 -2.27
C GLN A 103 1.47 13.46 -1.59
N CYS A 104 1.13 14.05 -0.45
CA CYS A 104 2.08 14.86 0.32
C CYS A 104 3.26 14.03 0.84
N ALA A 105 3.05 12.77 1.25
CA ALA A 105 4.13 11.89 1.68
C ALA A 105 5.03 11.50 0.51
N GLU A 106 4.47 11.13 -0.64
CA GLU A 106 5.21 10.82 -1.87
C GLU A 106 6.00 12.04 -2.36
N ALA A 107 5.37 13.22 -2.42
CA ALA A 107 6.01 14.46 -2.80
C ALA A 107 7.09 14.93 -1.80
N GLY A 108 6.98 14.55 -0.53
CA GLY A 108 7.98 14.86 0.50
C GLY A 108 9.21 13.96 0.45
N LEU A 109 9.14 12.80 -0.21
CA LEU A 109 10.19 11.78 -0.21
C LEU A 109 11.48 12.25 -0.89
N ASP A 110 11.39 12.87 -2.07
CA ASP A 110 12.55 13.35 -2.81
C ASP A 110 13.27 14.53 -2.11
N PRO A 111 12.56 15.56 -1.62
CA PRO A 111 13.16 16.62 -0.83
C PRO A 111 13.84 16.11 0.45
N VAL A 112 13.18 15.23 1.21
CA VAL A 112 13.75 14.64 2.44
C VAL A 112 15.03 13.87 2.11
N TRP A 113 14.99 13.01 1.09
CA TRP A 113 16.14 12.21 0.71
C TRP A 113 17.30 13.04 0.18
N THR A 114 17.03 14.10 -0.57
CA THR A 114 18.07 15.04 -1.05
C THR A 114 18.84 15.60 0.15
N VAL A 115 18.13 16.14 1.14
CA VAL A 115 18.74 16.69 2.36
C VAL A 115 19.57 15.64 3.11
N VAL A 116 19.04 14.42 3.26
CA VAL A 116 19.72 13.33 3.96
C VAL A 116 20.97 12.88 3.19
N SER A 117 20.85 12.67 1.89
CA SER A 117 21.97 12.25 1.01
C SER A 117 23.09 13.29 0.98
N GLU A 118 22.76 14.57 0.91
CA GLU A 118 23.75 15.66 0.99
C GLU A 118 24.50 15.66 2.32
N ARG A 119 23.80 15.45 3.45
CA ARG A 119 24.40 15.34 4.78
C ARG A 119 25.34 14.13 4.89
N LEU A 120 25.08 13.07 4.13
CA LEU A 120 25.92 11.88 4.02
C LEU A 120 27.05 11.99 2.98
N GLY A 121 27.19 13.14 2.31
CA GLY A 121 28.15 13.30 1.22
C GLY A 121 27.87 12.39 0.02
N GLY A 122 26.61 11.99 -0.19
CA GLY A 122 26.16 11.15 -1.29
C GLY A 122 26.34 9.65 -1.11
N ASN A 123 26.93 9.18 0.00
CA ASN A 123 27.02 7.75 0.29
C ASN A 123 25.71 7.26 0.93
N THR A 124 24.90 6.54 0.17
CA THR A 124 23.61 6.01 0.63
C THR A 124 23.55 4.48 0.59
N ASP A 125 24.70 3.80 0.59
CA ASP A 125 24.75 2.33 0.60
C ASP A 125 24.04 1.78 1.85
N GLY A 126 23.23 0.74 1.68
CA GLY A 126 22.42 0.14 2.75
C GLY A 126 21.24 0.99 3.24
N LEU A 127 20.99 2.15 2.62
CA LEU A 127 19.87 3.03 2.96
C LEU A 127 18.76 2.96 1.91
N GLY A 128 17.51 3.11 2.34
CA GLY A 128 16.35 3.14 1.47
C GLY A 128 15.33 4.20 1.87
N ARG A 129 14.31 4.38 1.03
CA ARG A 129 13.23 5.35 1.24
C ARG A 129 11.91 4.87 0.63
N GLY A 130 10.80 5.24 1.25
CA GLY A 130 9.44 4.94 0.79
C GLY A 130 8.41 5.86 1.46
N ALA A 131 7.19 5.83 0.93
CA ALA A 131 6.03 6.36 1.65
C ALA A 131 5.25 5.15 2.21
N ALA A 132 4.87 5.23 3.48
CA ALA A 132 4.20 4.13 4.17
C ALA A 132 2.96 4.62 4.90
N SER A 133 1.97 3.75 5.05
CA SER A 133 0.88 3.94 6.00
C SER A 133 1.35 3.54 7.40
N SER A 134 1.28 4.46 8.35
CA SER A 134 1.63 4.22 9.76
C SER A 134 0.73 5.05 10.67
N PHE A 135 0.13 4.44 11.69
CA PHE A 135 -0.79 5.15 12.58
C PHE A 135 -0.14 6.44 13.17
N PRO A 136 -0.78 7.62 13.07
CA PRO A 136 -2.18 7.86 12.67
C PRO A 136 -2.42 8.22 11.17
N GLY A 137 -1.44 8.11 10.27
CA GLY A 137 -1.60 8.54 8.87
C GLY A 137 -0.52 8.04 7.89
N MET A 138 -0.15 8.88 6.93
CA MET A 138 0.96 8.58 6.00
C MET A 138 2.27 9.12 6.59
N VAL A 139 3.38 8.41 6.36
CA VAL A 139 4.73 8.81 6.77
C VAL A 139 5.70 8.67 5.60
N VAL A 140 6.74 9.51 5.61
CA VAL A 140 7.95 9.21 4.82
C VAL A 140 8.78 8.26 5.66
N GLU A 141 9.13 7.11 5.11
CA GLU A 141 9.91 6.08 5.78
C GLU A 141 11.29 5.98 5.13
N LEU A 142 12.35 6.06 5.93
CA LEU A 142 13.71 5.81 5.53
C LEU A 142 14.19 4.51 6.18
N SER A 143 14.87 3.65 5.43
CA SER A 143 15.39 2.39 5.96
C SER A 143 16.89 2.41 6.15
N HIS A 144 17.34 1.82 7.24
CA HIS A 144 18.74 1.57 7.59
C HIS A 144 18.93 0.05 7.66
N THR A 145 19.50 -0.52 6.61
CA THR A 145 19.45 -1.97 6.37
C THR A 145 20.84 -2.57 6.24
N THR A 146 21.16 -3.51 7.13
CA THR A 146 22.35 -4.37 6.97
C THR A 146 21.96 -5.59 6.15
N THR A 147 22.66 -5.85 5.05
CA THR A 147 22.46 -7.06 4.25
C THR A 147 23.40 -8.16 4.72
N VAL A 148 22.85 -9.35 4.96
CA VAL A 148 23.60 -10.56 5.31
C VAL A 148 23.39 -11.65 4.27
N ASP A 149 24.37 -12.54 4.07
CA ASP A 149 24.23 -13.70 3.20
C ASP A 149 23.44 -14.86 3.86
N SER A 150 23.39 -16.01 3.19
CA SER A 150 22.69 -17.21 3.69
C SER A 150 23.28 -17.76 4.99
N ASP A 151 24.55 -17.49 5.27
CA ASP A 151 25.26 -17.94 6.48
C ASP A 151 25.18 -16.91 7.61
N GLY A 152 24.52 -15.77 7.36
CA GLY A 152 24.41 -14.66 8.31
C GLY A 152 25.63 -13.74 8.33
N THR A 153 26.55 -13.88 7.37
CA THR A 153 27.71 -12.99 7.23
C THR A 153 27.26 -11.66 6.63
N VAL A 154 27.67 -10.54 7.23
CA VAL A 154 27.37 -9.20 6.70
C VAL A 154 28.09 -9.01 5.35
N VAL A 155 27.31 -8.73 4.31
CA VAL A 155 27.80 -8.46 2.95
C VAL A 155 27.68 -6.98 2.55
N SER A 156 26.80 -6.23 3.23
CA SER A 156 26.67 -4.79 3.06
C SER A 156 26.09 -4.17 4.33
N GLU A 157 26.63 -3.03 4.75
CA GLU A 157 26.11 -2.26 5.88
C GLU A 157 26.12 -0.77 5.55
N PRO A 158 25.20 0.03 6.14
CA PRO A 158 25.23 1.46 5.96
C PRO A 158 26.49 2.07 6.57
N ALA A 159 27.09 3.03 5.86
CA ALA A 159 28.31 3.71 6.31
C ALA A 159 28.14 4.55 7.59
N VAL A 160 26.88 4.86 7.94
CA VAL A 160 26.52 5.60 9.16
C VAL A 160 25.80 4.72 10.15
N SER A 161 25.97 5.04 11.44
CA SER A 161 25.19 4.38 12.49
C SER A 161 23.71 4.76 12.40
N PHE A 162 22.83 3.93 12.96
CA PHE A 162 21.39 4.21 13.00
C PHE A 162 21.05 5.49 13.78
N ASP A 163 21.74 5.76 14.88
CA ASP A 163 21.50 6.98 15.66
C ASP A 163 22.01 8.23 14.93
N GLU A 164 23.15 8.14 14.25
CA GLU A 164 23.62 9.22 13.36
C GLU A 164 22.63 9.46 12.21
N PHE A 165 22.09 8.38 11.63
CA PHE A 165 21.08 8.48 10.59
C PHE A 165 19.79 9.16 11.10
N LEU A 166 19.37 8.88 12.34
CA LEU A 166 18.27 9.60 13.00
C LEU A 166 18.58 11.09 13.19
N ASP A 167 19.80 11.41 13.63
CA ASP A 167 20.22 12.79 13.92
C ASP A 167 20.29 13.66 12.66
N ILE A 168 20.57 13.07 11.49
CA ILE A 168 20.56 13.78 10.20
C ILE A 168 19.22 13.72 9.47
N THR A 169 18.26 12.90 9.91
CA THR A 169 16.96 12.77 9.25
C THR A 169 16.00 13.84 9.78
N PRO A 170 15.36 14.66 8.92
CA PRO A 170 14.32 15.61 9.34
C PRO A 170 13.24 14.94 10.19
N ALA A 171 12.69 15.61 11.19
CA ALA A 171 11.59 15.03 11.99
C ALA A 171 10.27 14.93 11.21
N SER A 172 10.04 15.87 10.29
CA SER A 172 8.85 15.92 9.43
C SER A 172 9.13 16.72 8.16
N VAL A 173 8.23 16.60 7.18
CA VAL A 173 8.22 17.41 5.97
C VAL A 173 6.83 18.00 5.75
N THR A 174 6.75 19.31 5.50
CA THR A 174 5.51 20.00 5.17
C THR A 174 5.44 20.22 3.66
N VAL A 175 4.39 19.69 3.04
CA VAL A 175 4.22 19.68 1.57
C VAL A 175 2.83 20.16 1.21
N THR A 176 2.73 20.96 0.15
CA THR A 176 1.45 21.37 -0.44
C THR A 176 1.26 20.67 -1.78
N VAL A 177 0.11 20.03 -1.96
CA VAL A 177 -0.28 19.37 -3.22
C VAL A 177 -1.54 20.01 -3.80
N ALA A 178 -1.68 19.98 -5.12
CA ALA A 178 -2.83 20.51 -5.85
C ALA A 178 -3.37 19.51 -6.87
N LEU A 179 -4.70 19.33 -6.91
CA LEU A 179 -5.43 18.58 -7.94
C LEU A 179 -6.70 19.36 -8.30
N ASP A 180 -6.97 19.57 -9.59
CA ASP A 180 -8.16 20.30 -10.08
C ASP A 180 -8.42 21.66 -9.38
N ARG A 181 -7.34 22.41 -9.11
CA ARG A 181 -7.34 23.68 -8.37
C ARG A 181 -7.69 23.57 -6.87
N LYS A 182 -7.89 22.35 -6.35
CA LYS A 182 -7.98 22.11 -4.91
C LYS A 182 -6.59 21.89 -4.36
N THR A 183 -6.18 22.74 -3.43
CA THR A 183 -4.88 22.68 -2.75
C THR A 183 -5.04 22.20 -1.32
N THR A 184 -4.08 21.43 -0.83
CA THR A 184 -4.00 21.09 0.59
C THR A 184 -2.56 20.93 1.03
N THR A 185 -2.30 21.25 2.29
CA THR A 185 -0.99 21.17 2.91
C THR A 185 -1.04 20.18 4.05
N HIS A 186 -0.08 19.25 4.08
CA HIS A 186 0.08 18.30 5.18
C HIS A 186 1.51 18.35 5.72
N THR A 187 1.65 18.24 7.03
CA THR A 187 2.94 17.95 7.69
C THR A 187 3.03 16.44 7.91
N VAL A 188 3.92 15.80 7.16
CA VAL A 188 4.11 14.35 7.13
C VAL A 188 5.30 14.00 8.04
N PRO A 189 5.13 13.09 9.02
CA PRO A 189 6.25 12.60 9.82
C PRO A 189 7.28 11.85 8.94
N VAL A 190 8.55 11.98 9.29
CA VAL A 190 9.63 11.21 8.66
C VAL A 190 10.18 10.24 9.70
N ASN A 191 10.07 8.95 9.41
CA ASN A 191 10.47 7.87 10.29
C ASN A 191 11.66 7.11 9.71
N VAL A 192 12.51 6.61 10.59
CA VAL A 192 13.61 5.71 10.29
C VAL A 192 13.30 4.34 10.88
N ILE A 193 13.46 3.30 10.07
CA ILE A 193 13.34 1.90 10.45
C ILE A 193 14.70 1.21 10.30
N GLY A 194 15.01 0.27 11.17
CA GLY A 194 16.27 -0.46 11.14
C GLY A 194 16.06 -1.97 11.12
N GLY A 195 16.82 -2.69 10.30
CA GLY A 195 16.71 -4.14 10.22
C GLY A 195 17.84 -4.82 9.47
N THR A 196 17.85 -6.14 9.58
CA THR A 196 18.75 -7.02 8.84
C THR A 196 17.99 -7.64 7.68
N TYR A 197 18.52 -7.55 6.46
CA TYR A 197 17.95 -8.15 5.26
C TYR A 197 18.79 -9.34 4.82
N ASN A 198 18.16 -10.51 4.72
CA ASN A 198 18.77 -11.70 4.14
C ASN A 198 18.09 -12.00 2.79
N PRO A 199 18.75 -11.77 1.64
CA PRO A 199 18.16 -12.00 0.33
C PRO A 199 17.86 -13.49 0.06
N HIS A 200 18.52 -14.40 0.77
CA HIS A 200 18.33 -15.84 0.61
C HIS A 200 17.22 -16.41 1.49
N ASN A 201 16.91 -15.76 2.62
CA ASN A 201 15.86 -16.22 3.53
C ASN A 201 14.45 -15.77 3.09
N GLY A 202 14.37 -14.94 2.04
CA GLY A 202 13.12 -14.59 1.38
C GLY A 202 12.58 -15.74 0.53
N GLY A 203 12.46 -16.95 1.09
CA GLY A 203 12.07 -18.23 0.47
C GLY A 203 10.69 -18.30 -0.21
N ILE A 204 10.23 -17.21 -0.79
CA ILE A 204 9.72 -17.29 -2.15
C ILE A 204 10.97 -17.36 -3.03
N ARG A 205 11.30 -18.55 -3.56
CA ARG A 205 12.20 -18.64 -4.74
C ARG A 205 11.88 -17.44 -5.59
N ALA A 206 12.85 -16.60 -5.97
CA ALA A 206 12.59 -15.64 -7.03
C ALA A 206 11.91 -16.44 -8.14
N GLY A 207 10.58 -16.29 -8.24
CA GLY A 207 9.87 -16.76 -9.39
C GLY A 207 10.57 -16.06 -10.53
N PRO A 208 10.82 -16.76 -11.65
CA PRO A 208 11.38 -16.07 -12.80
C PRO A 208 10.57 -14.79 -12.99
N GLU A 209 11.29 -13.70 -13.24
CA GLU A 209 10.73 -12.42 -13.63
C GLU A 209 9.49 -12.71 -14.48
N ILE A 210 8.29 -12.42 -13.95
CA ILE A 210 7.05 -12.64 -14.70
C ILE A 210 7.05 -11.56 -15.77
N VAL A 211 7.77 -11.84 -16.85
CA VAL A 211 7.63 -11.13 -18.10
C VAL A 211 6.26 -11.55 -18.63
N TYR A 212 5.28 -10.67 -18.51
CA TYR A 212 4.01 -10.82 -19.22
C TYR A 212 4.30 -10.73 -20.73
N ASN A 213 4.64 -11.85 -21.34
CA ASN A 213 4.68 -11.97 -22.81
C ASN A 213 3.24 -12.13 -23.29
N ASP A 214 2.60 -11.00 -23.54
CA ASP A 214 1.25 -10.91 -24.08
C ASP A 214 1.25 -11.01 -25.62
N THR A 215 1.80 -12.13 -26.14
CA THR A 215 1.86 -12.40 -27.58
C THR A 215 1.07 -13.63 -28.01
N ALA A 216 0.37 -14.31 -27.11
CA ALA A 216 -0.55 -15.38 -27.49
C ALA A 216 -1.76 -15.43 -26.56
N ARG A 217 -2.77 -14.58 -26.83
CA ARG A 217 -4.09 -14.75 -26.24
C ARG A 217 -5.03 -15.39 -27.27
N PRO A 218 -5.60 -16.59 -27.01
CA PRO A 218 -6.79 -17.01 -27.74
C PRO A 218 -7.94 -16.03 -27.42
N GLU A 219 -8.69 -15.63 -28.45
CA GLU A 219 -9.71 -14.55 -28.48
C GLU A 219 -10.94 -14.74 -27.56
N THR A 220 -10.90 -15.60 -26.55
CA THR A 220 -12.01 -15.81 -25.61
C THR A 220 -11.66 -15.23 -24.24
N ALA A 221 -11.89 -13.93 -24.06
CA ALA A 221 -11.91 -13.31 -22.75
C ALA A 221 -13.13 -13.78 -21.94
N ILE A 222 -13.03 -14.98 -21.37
CA ILE A 222 -13.93 -15.42 -20.30
C ILE A 222 -13.63 -14.51 -19.11
N ARG A 223 -14.58 -13.66 -18.73
CA ARG A 223 -14.53 -13.00 -17.41
C ARG A 223 -14.40 -14.11 -16.39
N PRO A 224 -13.37 -14.13 -15.52
CA PRO A 224 -13.34 -15.15 -14.48
C PRO A 224 -14.53 -14.90 -13.57
N ASP A 225 -15.55 -15.75 -13.69
CA ASP A 225 -16.72 -15.71 -12.84
C ASP A 225 -16.26 -16.06 -11.42
N SER A 226 -16.17 -15.07 -10.53
CA SER A 226 -15.95 -15.33 -9.12
C SER A 226 -17.20 -15.99 -8.55
N VAL A 227 -17.08 -17.20 -8.02
CA VAL A 227 -18.20 -17.95 -7.45
C VAL A 227 -18.06 -17.94 -5.92
N ARG A 228 -19.15 -17.72 -5.18
CA ARG A 228 -19.10 -17.82 -3.72
C ARG A 228 -18.81 -19.25 -3.30
N GLY A 229 -18.05 -19.41 -2.21
CA GLY A 229 -17.93 -20.70 -1.53
C GLY A 229 -19.31 -21.28 -1.21
N ARG A 230 -19.42 -22.61 -1.18
CA ARG A 230 -20.68 -23.34 -0.98
C ARG A 230 -20.81 -23.89 0.43
N ALA A 231 -19.71 -24.02 1.17
CA ALA A 231 -19.81 -24.41 2.57
C ALA A 231 -20.57 -23.36 3.40
N SER A 232 -21.11 -23.81 4.52
CA SER A 232 -21.80 -22.95 5.48
C SER A 232 -20.93 -21.78 5.90
N ALA A 233 -21.57 -20.63 6.16
CA ALA A 233 -20.87 -19.50 6.75
C ALA A 233 -20.35 -19.89 8.14
N ILE A 234 -19.20 -19.37 8.51
CA ILE A 234 -18.52 -19.67 9.76
C ILE A 234 -18.30 -18.41 10.57
N THR A 235 -18.08 -18.57 11.88
CA THR A 235 -17.70 -17.48 12.79
C THR A 235 -16.29 -17.75 13.29
N ALA A 236 -15.43 -16.74 13.27
CA ALA A 236 -14.09 -16.84 13.84
C ALA A 236 -14.19 -17.03 15.36
N GLU A 237 -13.44 -17.98 15.90
CA GLU A 237 -13.40 -18.23 17.35
C GLU A 237 -12.65 -17.11 18.10
N SER A 238 -11.66 -16.51 17.44
CA SER A 238 -10.89 -15.37 17.97
C SER A 238 -11.43 -14.06 17.40
N PRO A 239 -11.66 -13.04 18.24
CA PRO A 239 -12.08 -11.74 17.76
C PRO A 239 -10.92 -10.97 17.10
N ALA A 240 -11.25 -10.06 16.19
CA ALA A 240 -10.35 -8.99 15.78
C ALA A 240 -10.26 -7.95 16.92
N LEU A 241 -9.03 -7.64 17.34
CA LEU A 241 -8.75 -6.67 18.39
C LEU A 241 -8.59 -5.28 17.78
N ILE A 242 -9.64 -4.47 17.83
CA ILE A 242 -9.65 -3.15 17.20
C ILE A 242 -9.47 -2.07 18.26
N HIS A 243 -8.48 -1.20 18.12
CA HIS A 243 -8.34 -0.05 19.02
C HIS A 243 -9.52 0.93 18.87
N HIS A 244 -9.96 1.60 19.95
CA HIS A 244 -11.13 2.51 19.92
C HIS A 244 -11.10 3.56 18.80
N SER A 245 -9.92 4.00 18.37
CA SER A 245 -9.73 4.95 17.26
C SER A 245 -10.09 4.38 15.88
N GLY A 246 -10.25 3.05 15.76
CA GLY A 246 -10.63 2.34 14.54
C GLY A 246 -12.13 2.23 14.32
N VAL A 247 -12.91 2.74 15.26
CA VAL A 247 -14.35 2.65 15.26
C VAL A 247 -14.94 4.06 15.32
N SER A 248 -16.00 4.30 14.54
CA SER A 248 -16.81 5.51 14.64
C SER A 248 -18.25 5.12 14.94
N PHE A 249 -18.88 5.86 15.85
CA PHE A 249 -20.28 5.67 16.22
C PHE A 249 -21.08 6.86 15.73
N ASP A 250 -21.94 6.65 14.73
CA ASP A 250 -22.90 7.65 14.28
C ASP A 250 -24.31 7.08 14.39
N GLY A 251 -25.22 7.81 15.05
CA GLY A 251 -26.61 7.37 15.23
C GLY A 251 -26.81 6.03 15.96
N GLY A 252 -25.80 5.50 16.67
CA GLY A 252 -25.85 4.19 17.32
C GLY A 252 -25.49 3.01 16.40
N GLU A 253 -25.09 3.31 15.16
CA GLU A 253 -24.47 2.38 14.22
C GLU A 253 -22.94 2.47 14.34
N MET A 254 -22.30 1.30 14.35
CA MET A 254 -20.85 1.18 14.41
C MET A 254 -20.31 1.12 12.98
N THR A 255 -19.41 2.02 12.64
CA THR A 255 -18.67 1.99 11.37
C THR A 255 -17.20 1.74 11.67
N LEU A 256 -16.62 0.77 10.96
CA LEU A 256 -15.17 0.55 11.01
C LEU A 256 -14.48 1.56 10.12
N ARG A 257 -13.31 2.01 10.55
CA ARG A 257 -12.38 2.72 9.67
C ARG A 257 -11.63 1.69 8.84
N SER A 258 -11.21 2.06 7.63
CA SER A 258 -10.65 1.11 6.66
C SER A 258 -9.52 0.23 7.20
N TRP A 259 -8.64 0.73 8.08
CA TRP A 259 -7.55 -0.08 8.64
C TRP A 259 -8.03 -1.10 9.68
N ALA A 260 -9.14 -0.82 10.36
CA ALA A 260 -9.78 -1.76 11.26
C ALA A 260 -10.57 -2.83 10.47
N GLU A 261 -11.04 -2.47 9.27
CA GLU A 261 -11.54 -3.43 8.28
C GLU A 261 -10.41 -4.35 7.82
N ASP A 262 -9.21 -3.82 7.54
CA ASP A 262 -8.05 -4.63 7.11
C ASP A 262 -7.68 -5.71 8.15
N GLU A 263 -7.71 -5.40 9.45
CA GLU A 263 -7.48 -6.41 10.49
C GLU A 263 -8.58 -7.48 10.53
N CYS A 264 -9.85 -7.07 10.40
CA CYS A 264 -10.95 -8.02 10.30
C CYS A 264 -10.85 -8.89 9.04
N VAL A 265 -10.35 -8.31 7.94
CA VAL A 265 -10.13 -8.99 6.66
C VAL A 265 -9.03 -10.04 6.78
N ASP A 266 -7.93 -9.73 7.45
CA ASP A 266 -6.84 -10.68 7.71
C ASP A 266 -7.29 -11.84 8.60
N VAL A 267 -8.01 -11.56 9.70
CA VAL A 267 -8.59 -12.61 10.56
C VAL A 267 -9.56 -13.49 9.76
N ALA A 268 -10.43 -12.88 8.94
CA ALA A 268 -11.36 -13.62 8.10
C ALA A 268 -10.64 -14.51 7.07
N ARG A 269 -9.56 -14.02 6.44
CA ARG A 269 -8.73 -14.78 5.52
C ARG A 269 -8.08 -15.97 6.20
N ASP A 270 -7.46 -15.76 7.36
CA ASP A 270 -6.71 -16.79 8.06
C ASP A 270 -7.64 -17.89 8.59
N VAL A 271 -8.83 -17.53 9.06
CA VAL A 271 -9.89 -18.47 9.46
C VAL A 271 -10.41 -19.27 8.27
N ALA A 272 -10.72 -18.61 7.15
CA ALA A 272 -11.15 -19.30 5.93
C ALA A 272 -10.07 -20.28 5.42
N ARG A 273 -8.81 -19.84 5.44
CA ARG A 273 -7.65 -20.67 5.07
C ARG A 273 -7.51 -21.88 5.98
N GLY A 274 -7.56 -21.68 7.30
CA GLY A 274 -7.46 -22.77 8.27
C GLY A 274 -8.53 -23.84 8.04
N VAL A 275 -9.79 -23.44 7.85
CA VAL A 275 -10.89 -24.37 7.58
C VAL A 275 -10.69 -25.14 6.27
N VAL A 276 -10.30 -24.46 5.19
CA VAL A 276 -10.09 -25.14 3.91
C VAL A 276 -8.89 -26.08 3.96
N THR A 277 -7.78 -25.68 4.60
CA THR A 277 -6.61 -26.54 4.79
C THR A 277 -6.91 -27.74 5.68
N GLU A 278 -7.71 -27.59 6.74
CA GLU A 278 -8.11 -28.72 7.59
C GLU A 278 -8.93 -29.75 6.81
N ARG A 279 -9.85 -29.30 5.94
CA ARG A 279 -10.76 -30.17 5.21
C ARG A 279 -10.15 -30.81 3.96
N LEU A 280 -9.32 -30.07 3.24
CA LEU A 280 -8.69 -30.52 2.00
C LEU A 280 -7.26 -31.07 2.19
N GLY A 281 -6.62 -30.83 3.33
CA GLY A 281 -5.21 -31.16 3.55
C GLY A 281 -4.26 -30.18 2.84
N GLU A 282 -3.15 -30.67 2.30
CA GLU A 282 -2.20 -29.82 1.55
C GLU A 282 -2.86 -29.21 0.32
N THR A 283 -2.98 -27.88 0.29
CA THR A 283 -3.58 -27.12 -0.81
C THR A 283 -2.52 -26.59 -1.78
N GLY A 284 -1.75 -27.49 -2.39
CA GLY A 284 -0.78 -27.12 -3.43
C GLY A 284 -1.47 -26.40 -4.58
N GLY A 285 -1.00 -25.20 -4.93
CA GLY A 285 -1.55 -24.37 -6.02
C GLY A 285 -2.74 -23.49 -5.62
N VAL A 286 -3.11 -23.39 -4.34
CA VAL A 286 -4.14 -22.44 -3.86
C VAL A 286 -3.47 -21.19 -3.29
N VAL A 287 -3.79 -20.04 -3.87
CA VAL A 287 -3.33 -18.72 -3.44
C VAL A 287 -4.49 -17.99 -2.74
N TRP A 288 -4.22 -17.41 -1.58
CA TRP A 288 -5.20 -16.68 -0.80
C TRP A 288 -4.94 -15.19 -0.96
N GLY A 289 -5.96 -14.44 -1.38
CA GLY A 289 -5.93 -13.00 -1.52
C GLY A 289 -7.08 -12.34 -0.76
N THR A 290 -6.99 -11.03 -0.65
CA THR A 290 -8.05 -10.19 -0.08
C THR A 290 -8.36 -9.07 -1.08
N THR A 291 -9.65 -8.78 -1.22
CA THR A 291 -10.16 -7.71 -2.09
C THR A 291 -11.09 -6.83 -1.26
N ALA A 292 -11.43 -5.64 -1.78
CA ALA A 292 -12.47 -4.79 -1.18
C ALA A 292 -13.83 -5.52 -1.04
N ASP A 293 -14.02 -6.58 -1.83
CA ASP A 293 -15.24 -7.36 -1.95
C ASP A 293 -15.26 -8.64 -1.09
N GLY A 294 -14.15 -8.97 -0.43
CA GLY A 294 -14.02 -10.13 0.46
C GLY A 294 -12.72 -10.93 0.31
N VAL A 295 -12.68 -12.13 0.91
CA VAL A 295 -11.56 -13.07 0.75
C VAL A 295 -11.66 -13.72 -0.62
N GLU A 296 -10.56 -13.75 -1.37
CA GLU A 296 -10.48 -14.41 -2.68
C GLU A 296 -9.57 -15.65 -2.59
N VAL A 297 -10.08 -16.79 -3.03
CA VAL A 297 -9.34 -18.05 -3.15
C VAL A 297 -9.03 -18.28 -4.62
N GLN A 298 -7.76 -18.22 -4.98
CA GLN A 298 -7.29 -18.41 -6.36
C GLN A 298 -6.66 -19.78 -6.53
N LEU A 299 -7.27 -20.64 -7.38
CA LEU A 299 -6.58 -21.83 -7.86
C LEU A 299 -5.65 -21.43 -8.98
N THR A 300 -4.35 -21.68 -8.81
CA THR A 300 -3.29 -21.32 -9.73
C THR A 300 -2.69 -22.57 -10.34
N SER A 301 -2.89 -22.75 -11.65
CA SER A 301 -2.11 -23.70 -12.44
C SER A 301 -0.89 -23.00 -13.01
N ALA A 302 0.30 -23.58 -12.85
CA ALA A 302 1.47 -23.12 -13.57
C ALA A 302 1.55 -23.90 -14.88
N VAL A 303 1.67 -23.19 -15.99
CA VAL A 303 1.97 -23.78 -17.32
C VAL A 303 3.33 -23.29 -17.81
N ASP A 304 4.06 -24.13 -18.53
CA ASP A 304 5.32 -23.79 -19.18
C ASP A 304 5.09 -22.88 -20.40
N GLN A 305 6.17 -22.48 -21.07
CA GLN A 305 6.09 -21.61 -22.26
C GLN A 305 5.32 -22.25 -23.43
N ASN A 306 5.12 -23.56 -23.42
CA ASN A 306 4.36 -24.30 -24.43
C ASN A 306 2.90 -24.52 -24.00
N GLY A 307 2.47 -23.99 -22.86
CA GLY A 307 1.13 -24.20 -22.30
C GLY A 307 0.96 -25.55 -21.61
N THR A 308 2.04 -26.30 -21.37
CA THR A 308 1.99 -27.58 -20.64
C THR A 308 1.93 -27.31 -19.14
N ALA A 309 0.97 -27.90 -18.44
CA ALA A 309 0.90 -27.76 -16.99
C ALA A 309 2.17 -28.31 -16.30
N VAL A 310 2.92 -27.42 -15.65
CA VAL A 310 4.09 -27.75 -14.81
C VAL A 310 3.70 -27.92 -13.34
N SER A 311 2.59 -27.32 -12.91
CA SER A 311 1.93 -27.68 -11.66
C SER A 311 0.42 -27.48 -11.78
N ALA A 312 -0.35 -28.50 -11.40
CA ALA A 312 -1.80 -28.40 -11.27
C ALA A 312 -2.17 -28.21 -9.79
N PRO A 313 -3.29 -27.53 -9.50
CA PRO A 313 -3.88 -27.56 -8.17
C PRO A 313 -4.13 -29.00 -7.74
N THR A 314 -3.90 -29.28 -6.47
CA THR A 314 -4.14 -30.60 -5.88
C THR A 314 -5.63 -30.97 -5.80
N HIS A 315 -6.50 -29.96 -5.85
CA HIS A 315 -7.96 -30.08 -5.73
C HIS A 315 -8.64 -29.42 -6.92
N SER A 316 -9.78 -29.98 -7.33
CA SER A 316 -10.65 -29.37 -8.33
C SER A 316 -11.29 -28.07 -7.81
N VAL A 317 -11.82 -27.28 -8.73
CA VAL A 317 -12.53 -26.04 -8.41
C VAL A 317 -13.78 -26.34 -7.59
N GLU A 318 -14.48 -27.41 -7.93
CA GLU A 318 -15.67 -27.89 -7.25
C GLU A 318 -15.36 -28.31 -5.80
N GLU A 319 -14.28 -29.05 -5.57
CA GLU A 319 -13.84 -29.43 -4.21
C GLU A 319 -13.47 -28.20 -3.39
N VAL A 320 -12.73 -27.25 -3.96
CA VAL A 320 -12.40 -25.99 -3.27
C VAL A 320 -13.65 -25.18 -2.98
N LEU A 321 -14.61 -25.11 -3.92
CA LEU A 321 -15.88 -24.42 -3.71
C LEU A 321 -16.73 -25.06 -2.61
N ASP A 322 -16.83 -26.38 -2.61
CA ASP A 322 -17.65 -27.13 -1.66
C ASP A 322 -17.10 -27.01 -0.23
N GLU A 323 -15.78 -26.86 -0.08
CA GLU A 323 -15.15 -26.67 1.24
C GLU A 323 -14.96 -25.22 1.67
N THR A 324 -14.92 -24.28 0.73
CA THR A 324 -14.76 -22.85 1.05
C THR A 324 -16.05 -22.30 1.68
N PRO A 325 -15.99 -21.71 2.90
CA PRO A 325 -17.15 -21.11 3.55
C PRO A 325 -17.70 -19.95 2.71
N ARG A 326 -19.02 -19.82 2.56
CA ARG A 326 -19.62 -18.72 1.79
C ARG A 326 -19.37 -17.31 2.37
N ALA A 327 -19.09 -17.24 3.67
CA ALA A 327 -18.77 -16.03 4.41
C ALA A 327 -18.10 -16.37 5.75
N VAL A 328 -17.31 -15.44 6.27
CA VAL A 328 -16.73 -15.48 7.61
C VAL A 328 -17.23 -14.30 8.42
N THR A 329 -17.74 -14.57 9.62
CA THR A 329 -18.14 -13.56 10.61
C THR A 329 -17.02 -13.43 11.64
N VAL A 330 -16.41 -12.26 11.76
CA VAL A 330 -15.34 -11.99 12.72
C VAL A 330 -15.93 -11.20 13.88
N PRO A 331 -15.92 -11.72 15.12
CA PRO A 331 -16.28 -10.92 16.28
C PRO A 331 -15.26 -9.80 16.47
N ILE A 332 -15.72 -8.63 16.87
CA ILE A 332 -14.86 -7.46 17.08
C ILE A 332 -14.80 -7.17 18.57
N GLN A 333 -13.59 -7.12 19.09
CA GLN A 333 -13.34 -6.67 20.46
C GLN A 333 -12.63 -5.32 20.40
N VAL A 334 -13.29 -4.28 20.92
CA VAL A 334 -12.75 -2.93 20.93
C VAL A 334 -11.89 -2.70 22.17
N GLU A 335 -10.60 -2.46 21.99
CA GLU A 335 -9.70 -2.10 23.10
C GLU A 335 -10.00 -0.69 23.61
N GLY A 336 -10.15 -0.56 24.93
CA GLY A 336 -10.37 0.73 25.59
C GLY A 336 -11.67 0.86 26.38
N GLY A 337 -12.51 -0.17 26.44
CA GLY A 337 -13.65 -0.24 27.37
C GLY A 337 -14.63 0.93 27.23
N ASP A 338 -15.17 1.16 26.03
CA ASP A 338 -16.23 2.14 25.86
C ASP A 338 -17.54 1.57 26.43
N GLU A 339 -18.06 2.15 27.52
CA GLU A 339 -19.34 1.74 28.14
C GLU A 339 -20.50 1.74 27.13
N LYS A 340 -20.38 2.50 26.04
CA LYS A 340 -21.36 2.53 24.94
C LYS A 340 -21.49 1.21 24.18
N LEU A 341 -20.50 0.31 24.29
CA LEU A 341 -20.51 -1.03 23.70
C LEU A 341 -20.98 -2.11 24.69
N ALA A 342 -21.25 -1.77 25.96
CA ALA A 342 -21.66 -2.76 26.95
C ALA A 342 -22.93 -3.51 26.50
N GLY A 343 -22.79 -4.83 26.26
CA GLY A 343 -23.87 -5.71 25.84
C GLY A 343 -24.10 -5.80 24.33
N ARG A 344 -23.25 -5.18 23.49
CA ARG A 344 -23.21 -5.42 22.04
C ARG A 344 -21.92 -6.14 21.69
N GLU A 345 -22.04 -7.26 20.99
CA GLU A 345 -20.90 -7.97 20.37
C GLU A 345 -20.87 -7.59 18.89
N PRO A 346 -20.17 -6.50 18.50
CA PRO A 346 -20.08 -6.12 17.11
C PRO A 346 -19.40 -7.24 16.31
N THR A 347 -19.90 -7.49 15.10
CA THR A 347 -19.33 -8.48 14.19
C THR A 347 -19.09 -7.87 12.81
N PHE A 348 -18.04 -8.33 12.14
CA PHE A 348 -17.72 -7.99 10.76
C PHE A 348 -17.96 -9.23 9.90
N THR A 349 -18.89 -9.17 8.94
CA THR A 349 -19.18 -10.31 8.06
C THR A 349 -18.61 -10.06 6.68
N MET A 350 -17.74 -10.96 6.21
CA MET A 350 -17.10 -10.85 4.90
C MET A 350 -17.40 -12.08 4.04
N PRO A 351 -17.82 -11.92 2.77
CA PRO A 351 -17.99 -13.06 1.88
C PRO A 351 -16.62 -13.64 1.48
N VAL A 352 -16.61 -14.94 1.17
CA VAL A 352 -15.44 -15.59 0.56
C VAL A 352 -15.83 -16.05 -0.84
N ARG A 353 -15.00 -15.71 -1.82
CA ARG A 353 -15.18 -16.04 -3.23
C ARG A 353 -14.02 -16.91 -3.70
N VAL A 354 -14.33 -17.86 -4.57
CA VAL A 354 -13.34 -18.68 -5.25
C VAL A 354 -13.26 -18.19 -6.70
N GLN A 355 -12.04 -17.99 -7.16
CA GLN A 355 -11.73 -17.58 -8.53
C GLN A 355 -10.71 -18.55 -9.12
N THR A 356 -10.87 -18.88 -10.39
CA THR A 356 -9.89 -19.68 -11.14
C THR A 356 -9.00 -18.75 -11.94
N ARG A 357 -7.68 -18.93 -11.83
CA ARG A 357 -6.70 -18.22 -12.66
C ARG A 357 -5.69 -19.19 -13.22
N VAL A 358 -5.45 -19.11 -14.53
CA VAL A 358 -4.34 -19.80 -15.17
C VAL A 358 -3.18 -18.82 -15.25
N SER A 359 -2.06 -19.15 -14.62
CA SER A 359 -0.83 -18.36 -14.70
C SER A 359 0.18 -19.08 -15.59
N THR A 360 0.61 -18.43 -16.66
CA THR A 360 1.77 -18.85 -17.45
C THR A 360 3.05 -18.49 -16.70
N ALA A 361 3.84 -19.50 -16.34
CA ALA A 361 5.16 -19.31 -15.75
C ALA A 361 6.21 -19.40 -16.88
N SER A 362 6.79 -18.27 -17.28
CA SER A 362 7.93 -18.26 -18.19
C SER A 362 9.21 -18.52 -17.40
N TRP A 363 9.77 -19.72 -17.51
CA TRP A 363 11.09 -20.03 -16.97
C TRP A 363 12.15 -19.62 -18.00
N THR A 364 13.07 -18.71 -17.64
CA THR A 364 14.30 -18.43 -18.39
C THR A 364 15.51 -18.97 -17.66
#